data_AF-A0A1Y1M7Y2-F1
#
_entry.id   AF-A0A1Y1M7Y2-F1
#
_cell.length_a   1.000
_cell.length_b   1.000
_cell.length_c   1.000
_cell.angle_alpha   90.00
_cell.angle_beta   90.00
_cell.angle_gamma   90.00
#
_symmetry.space_group_name_H-M   'P 1'
#
loop_
_entity.id
_entity.type
_entity.pdbx_description
1 polymer ?
#
loop_
_entity_poly.entity_id
_entity_poly.type
_entity_poly.pdbx_seq_one_letter_code
_entity_poly.pdbx_strand_id
1 'polypeptide(L)'
;TENAEKTVPYLTTNSPKSTTLDDVYIAVKTGKRNHNGRLAVILKTWFQMAKKQTWFFTDVNDENLQNLTDDHMINTKCGRSHSIRDLCCKMGVEINTFLTVSKSRWFCHFD
;
A
#
# COMPACT_ATOMS: atom_id res chain seq x y z
N THR A 1 -33.14 -39.64 35.49
CA THR A 1 -31.75 -39.30 35.10
C THR A 1 -31.82 -38.63 33.76
N GLU A 2 -31.66 -37.32 33.76
CA GLU A 2 -31.95 -36.41 32.66
C GLU A 2 -30.71 -36.26 31.77
N ASN A 3 -30.79 -36.70 30.51
CA ASN A 3 -29.72 -36.52 29.53
C ASN A 3 -29.90 -35.17 28.84
N ALA A 4 -29.18 -34.15 29.32
CA ALA A 4 -29.11 -32.85 28.67
C ALA A 4 -28.24 -32.95 27.40
N GLU A 5 -28.89 -32.89 26.24
CA GLU A 5 -28.25 -32.75 24.94
C GLU A 5 -27.59 -31.37 24.85
N LYS A 6 -26.25 -31.33 24.92
CA LYS A 6 -25.46 -30.10 24.75
C LYS A 6 -25.54 -29.66 23.29
N THR A 7 -26.37 -28.67 23.01
CA THR A 7 -26.35 -27.94 21.73
C THR A 7 -25.03 -27.19 21.60
N VAL A 8 -24.12 -27.71 20.77
CA VAL A 8 -22.92 -27.02 20.31
C VAL A 8 -23.38 -25.85 19.44
N PRO A 9 -23.05 -24.59 19.77
CA PRO A 9 -23.42 -23.46 18.94
C PRO A 9 -22.72 -23.62 17.59
N TYR A 10 -23.50 -23.88 16.55
CA TYR A 10 -23.04 -23.91 15.18
C TYR A 10 -22.29 -22.61 14.88
N LEU A 11 -21.05 -22.78 14.40
CA LEU A 11 -20.17 -21.73 13.93
C LEU A 11 -20.98 -20.71 13.10
N THR A 12 -21.00 -19.46 13.57
CA THR A 12 -21.54 -18.34 12.81
C THR A 12 -20.90 -18.35 11.43
N THR A 13 -21.73 -18.45 10.39
CA THR A 13 -21.31 -18.29 9.01
C THR A 13 -20.78 -16.86 8.87
N ASN A 14 -19.46 -16.68 8.95
CA ASN A 14 -18.82 -15.42 8.64
C ASN A 14 -19.05 -15.17 7.14
N SER A 15 -20.13 -14.47 6.82
CA SER A 15 -20.31 -13.90 5.49
C SER A 15 -19.03 -13.13 5.14
N PRO A 16 -18.48 -13.29 3.93
CA PRO A 16 -17.26 -12.59 3.56
C PRO A 16 -17.51 -11.09 3.72
N LYS A 17 -16.72 -10.44 4.58
CA LYS A 17 -16.79 -8.98 4.75
C LYS A 17 -16.65 -8.33 3.38
N SER A 18 -17.62 -7.48 3.02
CA SER A 18 -17.55 -6.70 1.78
C SER A 18 -16.26 -5.89 1.76
N THR A 19 -15.58 -5.88 0.62
CA THR A 19 -14.31 -5.14 0.47
C THR A 19 -14.61 -3.69 0.13
N THR A 20 -14.05 -2.79 0.90
CA THR A 20 -14.12 -1.35 0.67
C THR A 20 -12.75 -0.80 0.27
N LEU A 21 -12.68 0.46 -0.16
CA LEU A 21 -11.41 1.08 -0.51
C LEU A 21 -10.45 1.17 0.69
N ASP A 22 -10.96 1.33 1.91
CA ASP A 22 -10.14 1.37 3.13
C ASP A 22 -9.44 0.02 3.43
N ASP A 23 -9.93 -1.07 2.85
CA ASP A 23 -9.29 -2.38 2.93
C ASP A 23 -8.11 -2.53 1.95
N VAL A 24 -7.84 -1.54 1.10
CA VAL A 24 -6.82 -1.59 0.04
C VAL A 24 -5.66 -0.65 0.35
N TYR A 25 -4.44 -1.16 0.22
CA TYR A 25 -3.19 -0.41 0.29
C TYR A 25 -2.51 -0.44 -1.07
N ILE A 26 -2.28 0.73 -1.66
CA ILE A 26 -1.68 0.89 -2.99
C ILE A 26 -0.25 1.37 -2.81
N ALA A 27 0.72 0.55 -3.18
CA ALA A 27 2.13 0.91 -3.20
C ALA A 27 2.57 1.22 -4.63
N VAL A 28 2.97 2.46 -4.88
CA VAL A 28 3.50 2.91 -6.18
C VAL A 28 5.01 3.07 -6.07
N LYS A 29 5.75 2.21 -6.77
CA LYS A 29 7.21 2.28 -6.87
C LYS A 29 7.60 3.34 -7.88
N THR A 30 8.51 4.23 -7.51
CA THR A 30 9.02 5.25 -8.42
C THR A 30 10.48 5.58 -8.11
N GLY A 31 11.03 6.55 -8.83
CA GLY A 31 12.37 7.07 -8.56
C GLY A 31 12.53 8.45 -9.16
N LYS A 32 13.62 9.15 -8.81
CA LYS A 32 13.82 10.57 -9.16
C LYS A 32 13.52 10.91 -10.63
N ARG A 33 13.89 10.02 -11.55
CA ARG A 33 13.73 10.22 -13.01
C ARG A 33 12.26 10.37 -13.44
N ASN A 34 11.32 9.82 -12.66
CA ASN A 34 9.91 9.79 -12.99
C ASN A 34 9.08 10.87 -12.29
N HIS A 35 9.66 11.62 -11.34
CA HIS A 35 8.95 12.62 -10.53
C HIS A 35 8.19 13.64 -11.39
N ASN A 36 8.85 14.22 -12.38
CA ASN A 36 8.26 15.23 -13.27
C ASN A 36 7.54 14.63 -14.49
N GLY A 37 7.69 13.32 -14.72
CA GLY A 37 7.12 12.62 -15.87
C GLY A 37 5.91 11.80 -15.47
N ARG A 38 6.13 10.48 -15.28
CA ARG A 38 5.07 9.52 -14.98
C ARG A 38 4.31 9.86 -13.70
N LEU A 39 5.03 10.21 -12.63
CA LEU A 39 4.40 10.49 -11.34
C LEU A 39 3.52 11.75 -11.41
N ALA A 40 3.97 12.80 -12.09
CA ALA A 40 3.17 14.01 -12.29
C ALA A 40 1.81 13.74 -12.96
N VAL A 41 1.73 12.75 -13.85
CA VAL A 41 0.47 12.34 -14.49
C VAL A 41 -0.40 11.55 -13.51
N ILE A 42 0.19 10.59 -12.77
CA ILE A 42 -0.52 9.81 -11.75
C ILE A 42 -1.16 10.75 -10.73
N LEU A 43 -0.41 11.72 -10.21
CA LEU A 43 -0.89 12.69 -9.22
C LEU A 43 -2.05 13.53 -9.75
N LYS A 44 -2.17 13.77 -11.06
CA LYS A 44 -3.28 14.52 -11.66
C LYS A 44 -4.48 13.66 -12.05
N THR A 45 -4.38 12.34 -11.96
CA THR A 45 -5.38 11.41 -12.48
C THR A 45 -5.91 10.49 -11.37
N TRP A 46 -5.71 9.18 -11.48
CA TRP A 46 -6.38 8.18 -10.64
C TRP A 46 -6.00 8.30 -9.16
N PHE A 47 -4.81 8.84 -8.82
CA PHE A 47 -4.43 9.10 -7.43
C PHE A 47 -5.46 9.94 -6.70
N GLN A 48 -6.10 10.90 -7.40
CA GLN A 48 -7.11 11.77 -6.81
C GLN A 48 -8.32 11.00 -6.23
N MET A 49 -8.56 9.77 -6.71
CA MET A 49 -9.65 8.90 -6.26
C MET A 49 -9.28 8.02 -5.05
N ALA A 50 -8.00 7.85 -4.74
CA ALA A 50 -7.51 6.90 -3.72
C ALA A 50 -6.32 7.45 -2.92
N LYS A 51 -6.32 8.76 -2.62
CA LYS A 51 -5.19 9.45 -1.97
C LYS A 51 -4.77 8.79 -0.65
N LYS A 52 -5.74 8.49 0.21
CA LYS A 52 -5.50 7.94 1.54
C LYS A 52 -4.87 6.54 1.51
N GLN A 53 -5.18 5.78 0.48
CA GLN A 53 -4.74 4.40 0.31
C GLN A 53 -3.41 4.29 -0.44
N THR A 54 -2.99 5.36 -1.11
CA THR A 54 -1.83 5.33 -2.01
C THR A 54 -0.58 5.88 -1.35
N TRP A 55 0.48 5.08 -1.38
CA TRP A 55 1.82 5.40 -0.87
C TRP A 55 2.84 5.29 -2.00
N PHE A 56 3.73 6.28 -2.08
CA PHE A 56 4.78 6.37 -3.10
C PHE A 56 6.14 6.02 -2.50
N PHE A 57 6.85 5.12 -3.14
CA PHE A 57 8.15 4.64 -2.69
C PHE A 57 9.23 5.08 -3.68
N THR A 58 10.09 5.99 -3.25
CA THR A 58 11.11 6.62 -4.09
C THR A 58 12.52 6.42 -3.53
N ASP A 59 13.53 6.80 -4.31
CA ASP A 59 14.94 6.73 -3.95
C ASP A 59 15.57 8.08 -3.57
N VAL A 60 14.76 9.15 -3.53
CA VAL A 60 15.19 10.49 -3.12
C VAL A 60 14.09 11.20 -2.33
N ASN A 61 14.46 12.11 -1.44
CA ASN A 61 13.50 13.02 -0.83
C ASN A 61 13.04 14.06 -1.87
N ASP A 62 11.77 14.45 -1.80
CA ASP A 62 11.18 15.49 -2.63
C ASP A 62 10.06 16.18 -1.87
N GLU A 63 10.35 17.35 -1.28
CA GLU A 63 9.42 18.08 -0.40
C GLU A 63 8.15 18.52 -1.13
N ASN A 64 8.26 18.85 -2.42
CA ASN A 64 7.09 19.25 -3.20
C ASN A 64 6.14 18.08 -3.37
N LEU A 65 6.68 16.90 -3.74
CA LEU A 65 5.86 15.71 -3.88
C LEU A 65 5.33 15.23 -2.54
N GLN A 66 6.12 15.33 -1.47
CA GLN A 66 5.68 15.02 -0.11
C GLN A 66 4.40 15.78 0.24
N ASN A 67 4.38 17.10 0.02
CA ASN A 67 3.20 17.95 0.24
C ASN A 67 2.04 17.57 -0.70
N LEU A 68 2.31 17.29 -1.98
CA LEU A 68 1.27 16.91 -2.95
C LEU A 68 0.64 15.54 -2.66
N THR A 69 1.38 14.67 -1.98
CA THR A 69 0.94 13.31 -1.62
C THR A 69 0.41 13.19 -0.20
N ASP A 70 0.19 14.31 0.51
CA ASP A 70 -0.28 14.30 1.91
C ASP A 70 0.63 13.44 2.81
N ASP A 71 1.94 13.67 2.69
CA ASP A 71 2.98 12.92 3.39
C ASP A 71 3.08 11.42 3.08
N HIS A 72 2.38 10.93 2.05
CA HIS A 72 2.44 9.52 1.63
C HIS A 72 3.60 9.19 0.69
N MET A 73 4.70 9.93 0.76
CA MET A 73 5.93 9.61 0.02
C MET A 73 7.03 9.14 0.99
N ILE A 74 7.65 8.01 0.65
CA ILE A 74 8.69 7.35 1.45
C ILE A 74 9.95 7.26 0.61
N ASN A 75 11.02 7.86 1.11
CA ASN A 75 12.36 7.59 0.61
C ASN A 75 12.85 6.26 1.19
N THR A 76 12.94 5.26 0.32
CA THR A 76 13.38 3.89 0.64
C THR A 76 14.84 3.80 1.05
N LYS A 77 15.66 4.81 0.74
CA LYS A 77 17.13 4.81 0.90
C LYS A 77 17.82 3.67 0.15
N CYS A 78 17.11 3.02 -0.78
CA CYS A 78 17.65 2.02 -1.69
C CYS A 78 18.46 2.69 -2.81
N GLY A 79 19.20 1.88 -3.57
CA GLY A 79 19.92 2.38 -4.73
C GLY A 79 18.98 2.94 -5.82
N ARG A 80 19.56 3.80 -6.65
CA ARG A 80 18.88 4.58 -7.70
C ARG A 80 18.98 3.92 -9.07
N SER A 81 19.65 2.77 -9.16
CA SER A 81 19.78 2.03 -10.40
C SER A 81 18.52 1.20 -10.66
N HIS A 82 18.37 0.71 -11.88
CA HIS A 82 17.33 -0.25 -12.26
C HIS A 82 17.83 -1.70 -12.13
N SER A 83 18.80 -1.95 -11.24
CA SER A 83 19.29 -3.29 -10.98
C SER A 83 18.27 -4.09 -10.18
N ILE A 84 18.29 -5.42 -10.35
CA ILE A 84 17.41 -6.32 -9.59
C ILE A 84 17.53 -6.11 -8.08
N ARG A 85 18.74 -5.83 -7.58
CA ARG A 85 18.99 -5.56 -6.16
C ARG A 85 18.26 -4.31 -5.67
N ASP A 86 18.35 -3.22 -6.42
CA ASP A 86 17.70 -1.95 -6.05
C ASP A 86 16.18 -2.05 -6.15
N LEU A 87 15.66 -2.74 -7.17
CA LEU A 87 14.23 -3.00 -7.33
C LEU A 87 13.68 -3.86 -6.19
N CYS A 88 14.37 -4.95 -5.83
CA CYS A 88 14.01 -5.79 -4.70
C CYS A 88 14.11 -5.04 -3.36
N CYS A 89 15.10 -4.16 -3.20
CA CYS A 89 15.22 -3.32 -2.01
C CYS A 89 13.98 -2.43 -1.84
N LYS A 90 13.57 -1.71 -2.90
CA LYS A 90 12.37 -0.86 -2.87
C LYS A 90 11.11 -1.68 -2.54
N MET A 91 10.95 -2.83 -3.19
CA MET A 91 9.83 -3.75 -2.93
C MET A 91 9.81 -4.23 -1.47
N GLY A 92 10.98 -4.49 -0.87
CA GLY A 92 11.09 -4.86 0.53
C GLY A 92 10.56 -3.76 1.46
N VAL A 93 10.84 -2.49 1.16
CA VAL A 93 10.30 -1.36 1.91
C VAL A 93 8.79 -1.21 1.71
N GLU A 94 8.27 -1.44 0.50
CA GLU A 94 6.82 -1.43 0.22
C GLU A 94 6.07 -2.44 1.10
N ILE A 95 6.51 -3.70 1.08
CA ILE A 95 5.89 -4.78 1.85
C ILE A 95 6.05 -4.53 3.35
N ASN A 96 7.23 -4.13 3.80
CA ASN A 96 7.46 -3.85 5.22
C ASN A 96 6.56 -2.72 5.73
N THR A 97 6.40 -1.65 4.94
CA THR A 97 5.52 -0.53 5.28
C THR A 97 4.07 -0.97 5.36
N PHE A 98 3.60 -1.74 4.38
CA PHE A 98 2.26 -2.33 4.42
C PHE A 98 2.04 -3.16 5.69
N LEU A 99 2.96 -4.07 6.03
CA LEU A 99 2.82 -4.97 7.17
C LEU A 99 2.90 -4.25 8.54
N THR A 100 3.59 -3.11 8.62
CA THR A 100 3.86 -2.42 9.90
C THR A 100 2.96 -1.22 10.15
N VAL A 101 2.58 -0.49 9.10
CA VAL A 101 1.84 0.78 9.20
C VAL A 101 0.38 0.61 8.80
N SER A 102 0.10 -0.26 7.83
CA SER A 102 -1.26 -0.41 7.31
C SER A 102 -2.13 -1.35 8.15
N LYS A 103 -3.42 -1.06 8.16
CA LYS A 103 -4.48 -1.97 8.63
C LYS A 103 -5.27 -2.59 7.48
N SER A 104 -4.93 -2.25 6.25
CA SER A 104 -5.58 -2.73 5.04
C SER A 104 -5.37 -4.24 4.87
N ARG A 105 -6.35 -4.91 4.29
CA ARG A 105 -6.33 -6.35 4.05
C ARG A 105 -5.65 -6.72 2.73
N TRP A 106 -5.68 -5.81 1.76
CA TRP A 106 -5.16 -6.01 0.42
C TRP A 106 -3.96 -5.12 0.16
N PHE A 107 -2.90 -5.73 -0.38
CA PHE A 107 -1.72 -5.04 -0.87
C PHE A 107 -1.72 -5.07 -2.39
N CYS A 108 -1.65 -3.90 -3.03
CA CYS A 108 -1.61 -3.75 -4.47
C CYS A 108 -0.37 -2.95 -4.86
N HIS A 109 0.50 -3.57 -5.65
CA HIS A 109 1.73 -2.96 -6.14
C HIS A 109 1.55 -2.42 -7.56
N PHE A 110 2.10 -1.23 -7.83
CA PHE A 110 2.14 -0.57 -9.13
C PHE A 110 3.51 0.12 -9.36
N ASP A 111 3.84 0.37 -10.62
CA ASP A 111 5.00 1.15 -11.08
C ASP A 111 4.62 2.57 -11.57
#